data_AF-M2XRE8-F1
#
_entry.id   AF-M2XRE8-F1
#
_cell.length_a   1.000
_cell.length_b   1.000
_cell.length_c   1.000
_cell.angle_alpha   90.00
_cell.angle_beta   90.00
_cell.angle_gamma   90.00
#
_symmetry.space_group_name_H-M   'P 1'
#
loop_
_entity.id
_entity.type
_entity.pdbx_description
1 polymer ?
#
loop_
_entity_poly.entity_id
_entity_poly.type
_entity_poly.pdbx_seq_one_letter_code
_entity_poly.pdbx_strand_id
1 'polypeptide(L)'
;MPLFAGALVGLRYDLPRPMLAALMAFGAGAMVAAVSTELFAPAFADQGLWSAGGALLLGASIYVVADRLIERRLGAAALGWALMLGALLDGIPENAALGVTLAGTGGGGLVLLVAVAVGNVPEAVAGAASMRSNFDRRRAVLIWGTTAALLVLVVVLATAYADSLPPAGIALVQAFAGGATIAVVSDSLMPEAYREGGWWVGISTALGFLVAFALGG
;
A
#
# COMPACT_ATOMS: atom_id res chain seq x y z
N MET A 1 -10.59 -4.43 -5.10
CA MET A 1 -10.72 -5.86 -5.44
C MET A 1 -9.46 -6.69 -5.18
N PRO A 2 -8.26 -6.33 -5.70
CA PRO A 2 -7.04 -7.12 -5.48
C PRO A 2 -6.66 -7.24 -3.99
N LEU A 3 -6.78 -6.15 -3.24
CA LEU A 3 -6.55 -6.11 -1.79
C LEU A 3 -7.43 -7.12 -1.02
N PHE A 4 -8.74 -7.17 -1.28
CA PHE A 4 -9.61 -8.13 -0.61
C PHE A 4 -9.31 -9.58 -1.01
N ALA A 5 -8.97 -9.83 -2.28
CA ALA A 5 -8.57 -11.15 -2.74
C ALA A 5 -7.27 -11.62 -2.03
N GLY A 6 -6.27 -10.74 -1.91
CA GLY A 6 -5.06 -10.99 -1.14
C GLY A 6 -5.36 -11.32 0.33
N ALA A 7 -6.23 -10.54 0.98
CA ALA A 7 -6.65 -10.80 2.35
C ALA A 7 -7.35 -12.16 2.51
N LEU A 8 -8.22 -12.54 1.57
CA LEU A 8 -8.87 -13.87 1.58
C LEU A 8 -7.87 -15.01 1.43
N VAL A 9 -6.83 -14.84 0.60
CA VAL A 9 -5.74 -15.80 0.45
C VAL A 9 -4.98 -15.94 1.77
N GLY A 10 -4.57 -14.82 2.38
CA GLY A 10 -3.89 -14.82 3.69
C GLY A 10 -4.72 -15.46 4.81
N LEU A 11 -6.05 -15.29 4.79
CA LEU A 11 -6.95 -15.91 5.78
C LEU A 11 -7.28 -17.37 5.51
N ARG A 12 -7.17 -17.83 4.26
CA ARG A 12 -7.52 -19.21 3.87
C ARG A 12 -6.33 -20.14 3.92
N TYR A 13 -5.17 -19.71 3.42
CA TYR A 13 -3.99 -20.55 3.30
C TYR A 13 -3.02 -20.26 4.44
N ASP A 14 -2.51 -21.31 5.07
CA ASP A 14 -1.47 -21.20 6.09
C ASP A 14 -0.12 -21.25 5.37
N LEU A 15 0.39 -20.08 5.03
CA LEU A 15 1.61 -19.96 4.24
C LEU A 15 2.83 -20.16 5.16
N PRO A 16 3.84 -20.94 4.74
CA PRO A 16 5.08 -21.05 5.50
C PRO A 16 5.69 -19.67 5.75
N ARG A 17 6.21 -19.44 6.96
CA ARG A 17 6.87 -18.20 7.37
C ARG A 17 7.87 -17.64 6.34
N PRO A 18 8.76 -18.45 5.73
CA PRO A 18 9.68 -17.95 4.70
C PRO A 18 8.99 -17.47 3.42
N MET A 19 7.84 -18.07 3.08
CA MET A 19 7.07 -17.70 1.88
C MET A 19 6.28 -16.41 2.11
N LEU A 20 5.73 -16.21 3.32
CA LEU A 20 5.16 -14.92 3.72
C LEU A 20 6.22 -13.82 3.70
N ALA A 21 7.40 -14.11 4.25
CA ALA A 21 8.51 -13.17 4.25
C ALA A 21 9.00 -12.81 2.85
N ALA A 22 9.12 -13.78 1.95
CA ALA A 22 9.45 -13.53 0.55
C ALA A 22 8.38 -12.67 -0.14
N LEU A 23 7.10 -12.92 0.15
CA LEU A 23 6.00 -12.11 -0.39
C LEU A 23 6.04 -10.67 0.14
N MET A 24 6.25 -10.46 1.44
CA MET A 24 6.42 -9.13 2.04
C MET A 24 7.64 -8.41 1.48
N ALA A 25 8.76 -9.12 1.32
CA ALA A 25 9.98 -8.59 0.72
C ALA A 25 9.76 -8.14 -0.72
N PHE A 26 9.04 -8.95 -1.51
CA PHE A 26 8.63 -8.63 -2.87
C PHE A 26 7.72 -7.39 -2.90
N GLY A 27 6.69 -7.34 -2.03
CA GLY A 27 5.81 -6.18 -1.90
C GLY A 27 6.58 -4.90 -1.55
N ALA A 28 7.52 -4.97 -0.60
CA ALA A 28 8.38 -3.85 -0.22
C ALA A 28 9.20 -3.32 -1.42
N GLY A 29 9.79 -4.21 -2.22
CA GLY A 29 10.52 -3.82 -3.42
C GLY A 29 9.62 -3.15 -4.46
N ALA A 30 8.43 -3.71 -4.69
CA ALA A 30 7.45 -3.16 -5.60
C ALA A 30 6.98 -1.76 -5.18
N MET A 31 6.70 -1.59 -3.89
CA MET A 31 6.31 -0.30 -3.29
C MET A 31 7.42 0.74 -3.41
N VAL A 32 8.69 0.38 -3.20
CA VAL A 32 9.81 1.32 -3.39
C VAL A 32 9.88 1.83 -4.83
N ALA A 33 9.64 0.97 -5.82
CA ALA A 33 9.57 1.38 -7.22
C ALA A 33 8.38 2.34 -7.43
N ALA A 34 7.17 1.93 -7.04
CA ALA A 34 5.94 2.71 -7.21
C ALA A 34 6.00 4.09 -6.53
N VAL A 35 6.50 4.16 -5.30
CA VAL A 35 6.70 5.44 -4.60
C VAL A 35 7.63 6.36 -5.37
N SER A 36 8.69 5.81 -5.93
CA SER A 36 9.68 6.59 -6.66
C SER A 36 9.15 7.08 -8.00
N THR A 37 8.48 6.24 -8.78
CA THR A 37 8.12 6.52 -10.18
C THR A 37 6.71 7.04 -10.37
N GLU A 38 5.75 6.58 -9.57
CA GLU A 38 4.32 6.81 -9.78
C GLU A 38 3.72 7.78 -8.77
N LEU A 39 4.26 7.85 -7.55
CA LEU A 39 3.74 8.72 -6.49
C LEU A 39 4.56 10.00 -6.33
N PHE A 40 5.82 9.90 -5.91
CA PHE A 40 6.59 11.06 -5.49
C PHE A 40 7.23 11.81 -6.66
N ALA A 41 7.81 11.14 -7.66
CA ALA A 41 8.43 11.86 -8.79
C ALA A 41 7.46 12.76 -9.56
N PRO A 42 6.24 12.31 -9.94
CA PRO A 42 5.26 13.18 -10.61
C PRO A 42 4.83 14.35 -9.71
N ALA A 43 4.58 14.08 -8.43
CA ALA A 43 4.20 15.12 -7.47
C ALA A 43 5.31 16.15 -7.23
N PHE A 44 6.57 15.70 -7.17
CA PHE A 44 7.72 16.57 -7.02
C PHE A 44 7.94 17.45 -8.25
N ALA A 45 7.75 16.90 -9.45
CA ALA A 45 7.86 17.65 -10.70
C ALA A 45 6.78 18.74 -10.81
N ASP A 46 5.56 18.45 -10.36
CA ASP A 46 4.42 19.37 -10.45
C ASP A 46 4.39 20.41 -9.31
N GLN A 47 4.66 20.00 -8.08
CA GLN A 47 4.50 20.84 -6.88
C GLN A 47 5.81 21.40 -6.34
N GLY A 48 6.95 20.77 -6.63
CA GLY A 48 8.27 21.15 -6.13
C GLY A 48 8.59 20.64 -4.72
N LEU A 49 9.81 20.94 -4.25
CA LEU A 49 10.38 20.36 -3.04
C LEU A 49 9.60 20.64 -1.76
N TRP A 50 9.18 21.89 -1.53
CA TRP A 50 8.62 22.29 -0.23
C TRP A 50 7.23 21.72 0.02
N SER A 51 6.40 21.71 -1.02
CA SER A 51 5.01 21.24 -0.97
C SER A 51 4.95 19.72 -1.06
N ALA A 52 5.55 19.11 -2.08
CA ALA A 52 5.57 17.65 -2.22
C ALA A 52 6.40 17.00 -1.10
N GLY A 53 7.57 17.55 -0.77
CA GLY A 53 8.40 17.06 0.34
C GLY A 53 7.72 17.22 1.70
N GLY A 54 7.01 18.34 1.91
CA GLY A 54 6.19 18.54 3.11
C GLY A 54 5.06 17.51 3.22
N ALA A 55 4.35 17.24 2.12
CA ALA A 55 3.30 16.23 2.08
C ALA A 55 3.85 14.82 2.34
N LEU A 56 4.99 14.47 1.75
CA LEU A 56 5.68 13.19 1.98
C LEU A 56 6.06 13.02 3.45
N LEU A 57 6.70 14.02 4.06
CA LEU A 57 7.09 13.95 5.48
C LEU A 57 5.85 13.88 6.39
N LEU A 58 4.77 14.57 6.03
CA LEU A 58 3.51 14.50 6.77
C LEU A 58 2.91 13.09 6.70
N GLY A 59 2.88 12.47 5.52
CA GLY A 59 2.39 11.10 5.33
C GLY A 59 3.16 10.08 6.15
N ALA A 60 4.50 10.14 6.06
CA ALA A 60 5.37 9.31 6.88
C ALA A 60 5.11 9.53 8.38
N SER A 61 5.03 10.79 8.83
CA SER A 61 4.80 11.12 10.24
C SER A 61 3.46 10.62 10.76
N ILE A 62 2.38 10.75 9.98
CA ILE A 62 1.06 10.25 10.37
C ILE A 62 1.08 8.74 10.51
N TYR A 63 1.69 8.03 9.54
CA TYR A 63 1.84 6.57 9.64
C TYR A 63 2.61 6.18 10.90
N VAL A 64 3.83 6.71 11.09
CA VAL A 64 4.70 6.36 12.23
C VAL A 64 4.02 6.62 13.57
N VAL A 65 3.32 7.76 13.72
CA VAL A 65 2.61 8.07 14.96
C VAL A 65 1.46 7.10 15.19
N ALA A 66 0.66 6.82 14.16
CA ALA A 66 -0.48 5.93 14.28
C ALA A 66 -0.04 4.49 14.53
N ASP A 67 0.97 4.00 13.83
CA ASP A 67 1.56 2.67 14.03
C ASP A 67 2.10 2.53 15.46
N ARG A 68 2.87 3.51 15.94
CA ARG A 68 3.38 3.51 17.31
C ARG A 68 2.26 3.52 18.37
N LEU A 69 1.13 4.17 18.09
CA LEU A 69 -0.04 4.14 18.98
C LEU A 69 -0.73 2.77 18.97
N ILE A 70 -0.78 2.11 17.81
CA ILE A 70 -1.30 0.75 17.63
C ILE A 70 -0.41 -0.25 18.38
N GLU A 71 0.91 -0.21 18.17
CA GLU A 71 1.89 -1.06 18.83
C GLU A 71 1.79 -0.98 20.36
N ARG A 72 1.71 0.24 20.91
CA ARG A 72 1.59 0.45 22.36
C ARG A 72 0.32 -0.15 22.96
N ARG A 73 -0.77 -0.23 22.20
CA ARG A 73 -2.07 -0.74 22.68
C ARG A 73 -2.25 -2.23 22.44
N LEU A 74 -1.71 -2.74 21.32
CA LEU A 74 -2.05 -4.08 20.81
C LEU A 74 -0.88 -5.06 20.84
N GLY A 75 0.36 -4.59 21.07
CA GLY A 75 1.54 -5.45 21.17
C GLY A 75 1.69 -6.38 19.96
N ALA A 76 1.72 -7.69 20.19
CA ALA A 76 1.87 -8.69 19.12
C ALA A 76 0.73 -8.69 18.08
N ALA A 77 -0.44 -8.13 18.40
CA ALA A 77 -1.54 -8.00 17.44
C ALA A 77 -1.43 -6.77 16.53
N ALA A 78 -0.43 -5.90 16.75
CA ALA A 78 -0.29 -4.62 16.05
C ALA A 78 -0.01 -4.77 14.55
N LEU A 79 0.81 -5.76 14.14
CA LEU A 79 1.26 -5.90 12.75
C LEU A 79 0.11 -5.95 11.75
N GLY A 80 -0.97 -6.68 12.04
CA GLY A 80 -2.13 -6.75 11.15
C GLY A 80 -2.84 -5.39 11.00
N TRP A 81 -2.92 -4.62 12.09
CA TRP A 81 -3.50 -3.28 12.06
C TRP A 81 -2.59 -2.25 11.42
N ALA A 82 -1.28 -2.36 11.63
CA ALA A 82 -0.26 -1.53 11.01
C ALA A 82 -0.33 -1.64 9.48
N LEU A 83 -0.32 -2.88 8.96
CA LEU A 83 -0.44 -3.14 7.52
C LEU A 83 -1.82 -2.75 6.96
N MET A 84 -2.90 -2.89 7.73
CA MET A 84 -4.20 -2.39 7.27
C MET A 84 -4.24 -0.85 7.23
N LEU A 85 -3.61 -0.19 8.20
CA LEU A 85 -3.51 1.26 8.24
C LEU A 85 -2.62 1.77 7.10
N GLY A 86 -1.51 1.09 6.82
CA GLY A 86 -0.65 1.32 5.66
C GLY A 86 -1.46 1.36 4.38
N ALA A 87 -2.08 0.21 4.06
CA ALA A 87 -2.98 0.04 2.93
C ALA A 87 -4.15 1.03 2.82
N LEU A 88 -4.56 1.65 3.93
CA LEU A 88 -5.56 2.73 3.93
C LEU A 88 -4.93 4.09 3.61
N LEU A 89 -3.79 4.40 4.22
CA LEU A 89 -3.12 5.69 4.09
C LEU A 89 -2.49 5.89 2.71
N ASP A 90 -1.99 4.84 2.07
CA ASP A 90 -1.53 4.89 0.69
C ASP A 90 -2.63 4.56 -0.33
N GLY A 91 -3.54 3.65 0.03
CA GLY A 91 -4.64 3.23 -0.81
C GLY A 91 -5.60 4.37 -1.13
N ILE A 92 -5.92 5.27 -0.20
CA ILE A 92 -6.80 6.41 -0.50
C ILE A 92 -6.21 7.29 -1.63
N PRO A 93 -4.97 7.79 -1.52
CA PRO A 93 -4.30 8.49 -2.62
C PRO A 93 -4.22 7.72 -3.94
N GLU A 94 -3.78 6.45 -3.92
CA GLU A 94 -3.63 5.65 -5.14
C GLU A 94 -4.97 5.46 -5.85
N ASN A 95 -6.01 5.13 -5.08
CA ASN A 95 -7.36 4.91 -5.61
C ASN A 95 -7.99 6.21 -6.11
N ALA A 96 -7.65 7.37 -5.53
CA ALA A 96 -8.08 8.66 -6.03
C ALA A 96 -7.43 8.99 -7.40
N ALA A 97 -6.12 8.80 -7.52
CA ALA A 97 -5.39 9.00 -8.78
C ALA A 97 -5.87 8.03 -9.88
N LEU A 98 -6.12 6.77 -9.54
CA LEU A 98 -6.77 5.79 -10.39
C LEU A 98 -8.14 6.27 -10.87
N GLY A 99 -8.98 6.76 -9.96
CA GLY A 99 -10.34 7.22 -10.30
C GLY A 99 -10.35 8.37 -11.29
N VAL A 100 -9.44 9.34 -11.13
CA VAL A 100 -9.28 10.47 -12.07
C VAL A 100 -8.74 9.99 -13.42
N THR A 101 -7.78 9.06 -13.42
CA THR A 101 -7.22 8.48 -14.65
C THR A 101 -8.26 7.67 -15.44
N LEU A 102 -9.13 6.94 -14.75
CA LEU A 102 -10.23 6.17 -15.35
C LEU A 102 -11.34 7.06 -15.95
N ALA A 103 -11.52 8.28 -15.44
CA ALA A 103 -12.44 9.26 -16.03
C ALA A 103 -11.93 9.78 -17.39
N GLY A 104 -10.61 9.77 -17.60
CA GLY A 104 -9.99 10.09 -18.88
C GLY A 104 -10.19 8.99 -19.94
N THR A 105 -10.25 9.37 -21.21
CA THR A 105 -10.46 8.43 -22.34
C THR A 105 -9.20 7.64 -22.74
N GLY A 106 -8.12 7.71 -21.97
CA GLY A 106 -6.84 7.05 -22.26
C GLY A 106 -6.74 5.69 -21.59
N GLY A 107 -6.36 4.64 -22.33
CA GLY A 107 -6.25 3.25 -21.84
C GLY A 107 -5.22 2.99 -20.71
N GLY A 108 -4.67 4.03 -20.06
CA GLY A 108 -3.69 3.92 -18.98
C GLY A 108 -4.25 3.43 -17.65
N GLY A 109 -5.55 3.52 -17.42
CA GLY A 109 -6.17 3.11 -16.14
C GLY A 109 -6.01 1.61 -15.83
N LEU A 110 -5.92 0.75 -16.84
CA LEU A 110 -5.67 -0.68 -16.66
C LEU A 110 -4.24 -0.98 -16.18
N VAL A 111 -3.25 -0.24 -16.69
CA VAL A 111 -1.84 -0.40 -16.30
C VAL A 111 -1.65 0.01 -14.84
N LEU A 112 -2.15 1.19 -14.46
CA LEU A 112 -2.09 1.68 -13.09
C LEU A 112 -2.84 0.74 -12.13
N LEU A 113 -3.99 0.19 -12.54
CA LEU A 113 -4.74 -0.77 -11.73
C LEU A 113 -3.93 -2.06 -11.47
N VAL A 114 -3.20 -2.55 -12.47
CA VAL A 114 -2.33 -3.72 -12.33
C VAL A 114 -1.14 -3.41 -11.41
N ALA A 115 -0.49 -2.25 -11.57
CA ALA A 115 0.61 -1.83 -10.71
C ALA A 115 0.19 -1.74 -9.23
N VAL A 116 -0.93 -1.06 -8.98
CA VAL A 116 -1.56 -0.96 -7.65
C VAL A 116 -1.93 -2.34 -7.10
N ALA A 117 -2.44 -3.25 -7.94
CA ALA A 117 -2.75 -4.62 -7.50
C ALA A 117 -1.52 -5.40 -7.07
N VAL A 118 -0.40 -5.27 -7.78
CA VAL A 118 0.86 -5.98 -7.49
C VAL A 118 1.45 -5.54 -6.14
N GLY A 119 1.35 -4.26 -5.79
CA GLY A 119 1.79 -3.75 -4.48
C GLY A 119 0.86 -4.16 -3.32
N ASN A 120 -0.45 -4.00 -3.51
CA ASN A 120 -1.46 -4.20 -2.45
C ASN A 120 -1.72 -5.66 -2.09
N VAL A 121 -1.50 -6.62 -3.01
CA VAL A 121 -1.76 -8.04 -2.74
C VAL A 121 -0.81 -8.62 -1.69
N PRO A 122 0.52 -8.47 -1.79
CA PRO A 122 1.47 -8.88 -0.76
C PRO A 122 1.13 -8.36 0.64
N GLU A 123 0.82 -7.07 0.74
CA GLU A 123 0.47 -6.42 2.01
C GLU A 123 -0.82 -6.99 2.59
N ALA A 124 -1.85 -7.17 1.76
CA ALA A 124 -3.11 -7.73 2.21
C ALA A 124 -2.98 -9.19 2.66
N VAL A 125 -2.18 -10.00 1.96
CA VAL A 125 -1.90 -11.39 2.37
C VAL A 125 -1.19 -11.40 3.72
N ALA A 126 -0.12 -10.61 3.87
CA ALA A 126 0.67 -10.55 5.10
C ALA A 126 -0.12 -9.99 6.29
N GLY A 127 -0.83 -8.88 6.09
CA GLY A 127 -1.69 -8.26 7.09
C GLY A 127 -2.82 -9.19 7.52
N ALA A 128 -3.48 -9.88 6.58
CA ALA A 128 -4.54 -10.81 6.94
C ALA A 128 -4.00 -12.12 7.56
N ALA A 129 -2.84 -12.61 7.15
CA ALA A 129 -2.17 -13.76 7.77
C ALA A 129 -1.78 -13.47 9.23
N SER A 130 -1.21 -12.28 9.50
CA SER A 130 -0.84 -11.86 10.86
C SER A 130 -2.04 -11.66 11.79
N MET A 131 -3.23 -11.37 11.25
CA MET A 131 -4.47 -11.31 12.03
C MET A 131 -4.98 -12.69 12.47
N ARG A 132 -4.58 -13.81 11.85
CA ARG A 132 -5.11 -15.14 12.17
C ARG A 132 -4.84 -15.61 13.60
N SER A 133 -3.74 -15.16 14.19
CA SER A 133 -3.35 -15.54 15.54
C SER A 133 -4.11 -14.76 16.63
N ASN A 134 -4.68 -13.59 16.29
CA ASN A 134 -5.27 -12.67 17.27
C ASN A 134 -6.75 -12.33 16.99
N PHE A 135 -7.28 -12.65 15.80
CA PHE A 135 -8.65 -12.33 15.39
C PHE A 135 -9.40 -13.56 14.88
N ASP A 136 -10.69 -13.63 15.22
CA ASP A 136 -11.60 -14.55 14.56
C ASP A 136 -11.65 -14.26 13.06
N ARG A 137 -11.64 -15.32 12.23
CA ARG A 137 -11.65 -15.21 10.77
C ARG A 137 -12.71 -14.25 10.24
N ARG A 138 -13.92 -14.24 10.84
CA ARG A 138 -15.00 -13.32 10.46
C ARG A 138 -14.63 -11.86 10.66
N ARG A 139 -14.00 -11.52 11.79
CA ARG A 139 -13.56 -10.15 12.08
C ARG A 139 -12.52 -9.70 11.09
N ALA A 140 -11.51 -10.53 10.80
CA ALA A 140 -10.49 -10.20 9.80
C ALA A 140 -11.10 -10.01 8.39
N VAL A 141 -12.01 -10.88 7.95
CA VAL A 141 -12.73 -10.69 6.68
C VAL A 141 -13.52 -9.39 6.66
N LEU A 142 -14.23 -9.05 7.74
CA LEU A 142 -15.01 -7.81 7.82
C LEU A 142 -14.10 -6.59 7.73
N ILE A 143 -12.99 -6.58 8.47
CA ILE A 143 -12.01 -5.51 8.47
C ILE A 143 -11.47 -5.27 7.04
N TRP A 144 -10.88 -6.29 6.43
CA TRP A 144 -10.34 -6.18 5.07
C TRP A 144 -11.40 -5.90 4.01
N GLY A 145 -12.62 -6.41 4.21
CA GLY A 145 -13.77 -6.14 3.35
C GLY A 145 -14.21 -4.67 3.44
N THR A 146 -14.26 -4.10 4.64
CA THR A 146 -14.56 -2.68 4.84
C THR A 146 -13.48 -1.78 4.26
N THR A 147 -12.21 -2.11 4.45
CA THR A 147 -11.08 -1.39 3.83
C THR A 147 -11.20 -1.40 2.31
N ALA A 148 -11.41 -2.58 1.71
CA ALA A 148 -11.55 -2.70 0.26
C ALA A 148 -12.78 -1.94 -0.28
N ALA A 149 -13.91 -1.96 0.44
CA ALA A 149 -15.11 -1.23 0.05
C ALA A 149 -14.90 0.29 0.12
N LEU A 150 -14.20 0.78 1.15
CA LEU A 150 -13.84 2.18 1.28
C LEU A 150 -12.92 2.64 0.15
N LEU A 151 -11.89 1.86 -0.19
CA LEU A 151 -11.00 2.19 -1.31
C LEU A 151 -11.73 2.19 -2.66
N VAL A 152 -12.65 1.24 -2.88
CA VAL A 152 -13.51 1.27 -4.09
C VAL A 152 -14.40 2.51 -4.11
N LEU A 153 -14.96 2.92 -2.97
CA LEU A 153 -15.74 4.16 -2.89
C LEU A 153 -14.88 5.38 -3.23
N VAL A 154 -13.61 5.42 -2.81
CA VAL A 154 -12.67 6.48 -3.19
C VAL A 154 -12.48 6.53 -4.71
N VAL A 155 -12.28 5.40 -5.38
CA VAL A 155 -12.19 5.36 -6.86
C VAL A 155 -13.46 5.95 -7.48
N VAL A 156 -14.63 5.48 -7.05
CA VAL A 156 -15.93 5.92 -7.60
C VAL A 156 -16.13 7.42 -7.43
N LEU A 157 -15.85 7.96 -6.24
CA LEU A 157 -15.95 9.39 -5.97
C LEU A 157 -14.93 10.19 -6.78
N ALA A 158 -13.68 9.73 -6.86
CA ALA A 158 -12.65 10.41 -7.63
C ALA A 158 -12.95 10.42 -9.14
N THR A 159 -13.53 9.35 -9.68
CA THR A 159 -14.03 9.33 -11.08
C THR A 159 -15.21 10.27 -11.26
N ALA A 160 -16.18 10.27 -10.34
CA ALA A 160 -17.38 11.11 -10.44
C ALA A 160 -17.09 12.61 -10.33
N TYR A 161 -16.07 12.99 -9.56
CA TYR A 161 -15.66 14.39 -9.35
C TYR A 161 -14.36 14.74 -10.06
N ALA A 162 -13.92 13.95 -11.05
CA ALA A 162 -12.63 14.11 -11.70
C ALA A 162 -12.42 15.54 -12.26
N ASP A 163 -13.45 16.11 -12.91
CA ASP A 163 -13.39 17.46 -13.48
C ASP A 163 -13.30 18.58 -12.42
N SER A 164 -13.63 18.27 -11.17
CA SER A 164 -13.63 19.23 -10.06
C SER A 164 -12.39 19.12 -9.17
N LEU A 165 -11.57 18.09 -9.35
CA LEU A 165 -10.38 17.86 -8.54
C LEU A 165 -9.18 18.62 -9.11
N PRO A 166 -8.59 19.57 -8.36
CA PRO A 166 -7.41 20.28 -8.83
C PRO A 166 -6.22 19.31 -8.97
N PRO A 167 -5.48 19.33 -10.09
CA PRO A 167 -4.32 18.45 -10.30
C PRO A 167 -3.30 18.52 -9.16
N ALA A 168 -3.08 19.74 -8.65
CA ALA A 168 -2.21 19.98 -7.50
C ALA A 168 -2.64 19.23 -6.23
N GLY A 169 -3.96 19.11 -6.00
CA GLY A 169 -4.48 18.37 -4.85
C GLY A 169 -4.17 16.87 -4.94
N ILE A 170 -4.30 16.30 -6.15
CA ILE A 170 -3.97 14.89 -6.40
C ILE A 170 -2.47 14.66 -6.19
N ALA A 171 -1.62 15.52 -6.76
CA ALA A 171 -0.17 15.44 -6.59
C ALA A 171 0.26 15.48 -5.12
N LEU A 172 -0.31 16.39 -4.31
CA LEU A 172 0.02 16.46 -2.88
C LEU A 172 -0.46 15.24 -2.11
N VAL A 173 -1.64 14.72 -2.43
CA VAL A 173 -2.17 13.50 -1.80
C VAL A 173 -1.35 12.27 -2.21
N GLN A 174 -0.84 12.19 -3.44
CA GLN A 174 0.10 11.16 -3.88
C GLN A 174 1.46 11.25 -3.19
N ALA A 175 2.01 12.45 -3.01
CA ALA A 175 3.25 12.65 -2.26
C ALA A 175 3.09 12.21 -0.79
N PHE A 176 1.94 12.52 -0.18
CA PHE A 176 1.56 12.02 1.14
C PHE A 176 1.52 10.49 1.19
N ALA A 177 0.88 9.85 0.20
CA ALA A 177 0.87 8.39 0.05
C ALA A 177 2.28 7.83 0.02
N GLY A 178 3.15 8.41 -0.81
CA GLY A 178 4.54 7.99 -0.95
C GLY A 178 5.29 8.01 0.37
N GLY A 179 5.04 9.02 1.21
CA GLY A 179 5.56 9.08 2.57
C GLY A 179 5.03 7.98 3.49
N ALA A 180 3.72 7.75 3.48
CA ALA A 180 3.10 6.68 4.25
C ALA A 180 3.64 5.30 3.83
N THR A 181 3.74 5.02 2.53
CA THR A 181 4.28 3.77 2.00
C THR A 181 5.75 3.57 2.38
N ILE A 182 6.60 4.62 2.30
CA ILE A 182 8.00 4.52 2.77
C ILE A 182 8.04 4.12 4.25
N ALA A 183 7.17 4.70 5.08
CA ALA A 183 7.10 4.38 6.49
C ALA A 183 6.58 2.95 6.74
N VAL A 184 5.53 2.50 6.05
CA VAL A 184 5.02 1.11 6.10
C VAL A 184 6.11 0.10 5.74
N VAL A 185 6.81 0.37 4.64
CA VAL A 185 7.89 -0.50 4.15
C VAL A 185 9.00 -0.60 5.18
N SER A 186 9.39 0.53 5.77
CA SER A 186 10.53 0.62 6.70
C SER A 186 10.21 0.08 8.09
N ASP A 187 9.04 0.39 8.64
CA ASP A 187 8.68 0.08 10.03
C ASP A 187 8.01 -1.30 10.16
N SER A 188 7.36 -1.79 9.11
CA SER A 188 6.54 -3.00 9.20
C SER A 188 6.97 -4.11 8.24
N LEU A 189 6.98 -3.87 6.92
CA LEU A 189 7.20 -4.94 5.94
C LEU A 189 8.63 -5.46 5.92
N MET A 190 9.64 -4.58 5.85
CA MET A 190 11.05 -4.99 5.82
C MET A 190 11.47 -5.69 7.12
N PRO A 191 11.21 -5.14 8.32
CA PRO A 191 11.59 -5.80 9.57
C PRO A 191 10.98 -7.20 9.70
N GLU A 192 9.71 -7.35 9.32
CA GLU A 192 9.04 -8.64 9.38
C GLU A 192 9.59 -9.64 8.36
N ALA A 193 9.85 -9.20 7.13
CA ALA A 193 10.46 -10.03 6.11
C ALA A 193 11.86 -10.51 6.54
N TYR A 194 12.69 -9.65 7.13
CA TYR A 194 14.02 -10.03 7.62
C TYR A 194 13.97 -11.00 8.80
N ARG A 195 12.93 -10.91 9.64
CA ARG A 195 12.74 -11.79 10.80
C ARG A 195 12.43 -13.23 10.38
N GLU A 196 11.66 -13.42 9.30
CA GLU A 196 11.13 -14.74 8.91
C GLU A 196 11.69 -15.32 7.59
N GLY A 197 12.33 -14.52 6.74
CA GLY A 197 12.65 -14.89 5.35
C GLY A 197 14.08 -15.33 5.05
N GLY A 198 15.02 -15.11 5.97
CA GLY A 198 16.43 -15.48 5.77
C GLY A 198 17.09 -14.75 4.59
N TRP A 199 18.01 -15.43 3.88
CA TRP A 199 18.88 -14.79 2.89
C TRP A 199 18.20 -14.41 1.56
N TRP A 200 17.08 -15.04 1.22
CA TRP A 200 16.35 -14.78 -0.04
C TRP A 200 15.53 -13.49 -0.02
N VAL A 201 15.40 -12.83 1.14
CA VAL A 201 14.65 -11.57 1.29
C VAL A 201 15.17 -10.52 0.31
N GLY A 202 16.49 -10.32 0.23
CA GLY A 202 17.07 -9.33 -0.67
C GLY A 202 16.78 -9.60 -2.16
N ILE A 203 16.80 -10.87 -2.57
CA ILE A 203 16.46 -11.27 -3.95
C ILE A 203 14.97 -11.05 -4.21
N SER A 204 14.11 -11.37 -3.25
CA SER A 204 12.66 -11.17 -3.37
C SER A 204 12.32 -9.68 -3.49
N THR A 205 12.98 -8.82 -2.72
CA THR A 205 12.85 -7.36 -2.83
C THR A 205 13.33 -6.84 -4.18
N ALA A 206 14.49 -7.29 -4.67
CA ALA A 206 14.98 -6.91 -5.99
C ALA A 206 14.02 -7.36 -7.11
N LEU A 207 13.44 -8.56 -7.01
CA LEU A 207 12.44 -9.06 -7.96
C LEU A 207 11.16 -8.22 -7.91
N GLY A 208 10.68 -7.87 -6.71
CA GLY A 208 9.52 -7.00 -6.55
C GLY A 208 9.71 -5.65 -7.19
N PHE A 209 10.86 -5.03 -6.92
CA PHE A 209 11.26 -3.77 -7.55
C PHE A 209 11.30 -3.90 -9.08
N LEU A 210 11.98 -4.93 -9.61
CA LEU A 210 12.12 -5.13 -11.05
C LEU A 210 10.77 -5.34 -11.73
N VAL A 211 9.89 -6.15 -11.15
CA VAL A 211 8.56 -6.42 -11.69
C VAL A 211 7.70 -5.16 -11.68
N ALA A 212 7.66 -4.42 -10.57
CA ALA A 212 6.90 -3.17 -10.49
C ALA A 212 7.43 -2.13 -11.47
N PHE A 213 8.75 -1.96 -11.55
CA PHE A 213 9.37 -1.02 -12.49
C PHE A 213 9.10 -1.40 -13.95
N ALA A 214 9.13 -2.69 -14.29
CA ALA A 214 8.82 -3.16 -15.65
C ALA A 214 7.33 -3.03 -16.01
N LEU A 215 6.44 -2.98 -15.03
CA LEU A 215 4.99 -2.80 -15.23
C LEU A 215 4.56 -1.32 -15.24
N GLY A 216 5.24 -0.48 -14.47
CA GLY A 216 4.97 0.96 -14.36
C GLY A 216 5.73 1.84 -15.37
N GLY A 217 6.69 1.26 -16.10
CA GLY A 217 7.50 1.93 -17.13
C GLY A 217 6.95 1.87 -18.54
#